data_AF-A0A2V7U436-F1
#
_entry.id   AF-A0A2V7U436-F1
#
_cell.length_a   1.000
_cell.length_b   1.000
_cell.length_c   1.000
_cell.angle_alpha   90.00
_cell.angle_beta   90.00
_cell.angle_gamma   90.00
#
_symmetry.space_group_name_H-M   'P 1'
#
loop_
_entity.id
_entity.type
_entity.pdbx_description
1 polymer ?
#
loop_
_entity_poly.entity_id
_entity_poly.type
_entity_poly.pdbx_seq_one_letter_code
_entity_poly.pdbx_strand_id
1 'polypeptide(L)'
;MKHCAAGLALLVWGVAGVGSAQERSFDGVSVDLGNLYRLSKARTRSISPENFTGEKGKGGMAVEGTGKNAARDLGQKWKVSPSVKIEAGTTFTLAQIDGPGAIQHIWMTPTGNWRFSILRFYWDGETSPSVEVPVGDFFASVPGRYAQISSLPVAVNPGSAFNCYWVMPFRKSARVTLENFDQSPMTLYYQVTYALADVPADA
;
A
#
# COMPACT_ATOMS: atom_id res chain seq x y z
N MET A 1 -17.57 -42.06 -72.97
CA MET A 1 -16.32 -41.30 -72.75
C MET A 1 -16.41 -40.66 -71.38
N LYS A 2 -15.39 -40.89 -70.54
CA LYS A 2 -15.32 -40.56 -69.12
C LYS A 2 -14.80 -39.12 -68.94
N HIS A 3 -15.53 -38.24 -68.25
CA HIS A 3 -15.05 -36.99 -67.64
C HIS A 3 -16.00 -36.75 -66.44
N CYS A 4 -15.66 -36.85 -65.15
CA CYS A 4 -14.54 -36.36 -64.33
C CYS A 4 -14.44 -34.81 -64.28
N ALA A 5 -15.08 -34.20 -63.28
CA ALA A 5 -14.72 -32.92 -62.64
C ALA A 5 -15.60 -32.77 -61.37
N ALA A 6 -15.09 -33.10 -60.18
CA ALA A 6 -14.31 -32.23 -59.28
C ALA A 6 -15.23 -31.30 -58.45
N GLY A 7 -15.49 -31.73 -57.20
CA GLY A 7 -16.23 -30.98 -56.20
C GLY A 7 -15.42 -29.80 -55.66
N LEU A 8 -16.08 -28.66 -55.50
CA LEU A 8 -15.52 -27.46 -54.91
C LEU A 8 -15.86 -27.45 -53.41
N ALA A 9 -14.95 -27.90 -52.56
CA ALA A 9 -15.07 -27.71 -51.11
C ALA A 9 -14.59 -26.29 -50.76
N LEU A 10 -15.53 -25.42 -50.39
CA LEU A 10 -15.26 -24.09 -49.85
C LEU A 10 -14.70 -24.24 -48.42
N LEU A 11 -13.38 -24.16 -48.29
CA LEU A 11 -12.68 -24.05 -47.02
C LEU A 11 -12.86 -22.62 -46.48
N VAL A 12 -13.79 -22.45 -45.53
CA VAL A 12 -13.90 -21.24 -44.74
C VAL A 12 -12.70 -21.19 -43.81
N TRP A 13 -11.68 -20.42 -44.17
CA TRP A 13 -10.60 -20.06 -43.26
C TRP A 13 -11.18 -19.14 -42.18
N GLY A 14 -11.46 -19.72 -41.01
CA GLY A 14 -11.65 -18.93 -39.79
C GLY A 14 -10.38 -18.15 -39.54
N VAL A 15 -10.45 -16.82 -39.68
CA VAL A 15 -9.44 -15.93 -39.11
C VAL A 15 -9.62 -16.03 -37.60
N ALA A 16 -8.96 -17.03 -37.00
CA ALA A 16 -8.69 -17.00 -35.58
C ALA A 16 -7.92 -15.71 -35.34
N GLY A 17 -8.58 -14.71 -34.76
CA GLY A 17 -7.93 -13.50 -34.31
C GLY A 17 -6.75 -13.93 -33.47
N VAL A 18 -5.54 -13.72 -33.99
CA VAL A 18 -4.32 -13.85 -33.21
C VAL A 18 -4.44 -12.76 -32.16
N GLY A 19 -5.03 -13.11 -31.02
CA GLY A 19 -4.97 -12.30 -29.83
C GLY A 19 -3.48 -12.11 -29.58
N SER A 20 -3.02 -10.87 -29.78
CA SER A 20 -1.62 -10.52 -29.59
C SER A 20 -1.24 -10.93 -28.18
N ALA A 21 -0.54 -12.06 -28.06
CA ALA A 21 0.14 -12.48 -26.84
C ALA A 21 1.39 -11.62 -26.60
N GLN A 22 1.45 -10.41 -27.18
CA GLN A 22 2.45 -9.42 -26.79
C GLN A 22 2.37 -9.27 -25.28
N GLU A 23 3.50 -9.59 -24.67
CA GLU A 23 3.80 -9.49 -23.25
C GLU A 23 2.97 -8.37 -22.62
N ARG A 24 2.14 -8.73 -21.64
CA ARG A 24 1.51 -7.72 -20.78
C ARG A 24 2.64 -6.83 -20.27
N SER A 25 2.57 -5.54 -20.62
CA SER A 25 3.49 -4.55 -20.10
C SER A 25 3.48 -4.64 -18.59
N PHE A 26 4.65 -4.63 -17.95
CA PHE A 26 4.77 -4.69 -16.50
C PHE A 26 3.91 -3.62 -15.84
N ASP A 27 2.93 -4.03 -15.03
CA ASP A 27 1.97 -3.13 -14.39
C ASP A 27 2.65 -2.24 -13.33
N GLY A 28 3.68 -2.74 -12.64
CA GLY A 28 4.39 -2.04 -11.58
C GLY A 28 3.74 -2.13 -10.20
N VAL A 29 2.75 -3.02 -10.02
CA VAL A 29 2.04 -3.32 -8.78
C VAL A 29 2.86 -4.27 -7.88
N SER A 30 3.36 -5.37 -8.43
CA SER A 30 4.29 -6.28 -7.73
C SER A 30 5.70 -6.09 -8.27
N VAL A 31 6.62 -5.63 -7.43
CA VAL A 31 8.02 -5.39 -7.81
C VAL A 31 8.93 -6.32 -7.01
N ASP A 32 9.74 -7.10 -7.70
CA ASP A 32 10.73 -8.01 -7.11
C ASP A 32 12.03 -8.02 -7.93
N LEU A 33 13.05 -8.75 -7.48
CA LEU A 33 14.35 -8.79 -8.14
C LEU A 33 14.30 -9.33 -9.58
N GLY A 34 13.30 -10.15 -9.92
CA GLY A 34 13.11 -10.71 -11.25
C GLY A 34 12.53 -9.71 -12.26
N ASN A 35 11.93 -8.62 -11.80
CA ASN A 35 11.29 -7.62 -12.67
C ASN A 35 11.72 -6.16 -12.42
N LEU A 36 12.60 -5.89 -11.44
CA LEU A 36 13.05 -4.55 -11.06
C LEU A 36 13.58 -3.68 -12.22
N TYR A 37 14.14 -4.30 -13.26
CA TYR A 37 14.68 -3.63 -14.44
C TYR A 37 13.61 -3.22 -15.47
N ARG A 38 12.36 -3.67 -15.32
CA ARG A 38 11.27 -3.41 -16.26
C ARG A 38 10.65 -2.04 -15.99
N LEU A 39 10.35 -1.31 -17.07
CA LEU A 39 9.62 -0.05 -16.99
C LEU A 39 8.12 -0.31 -16.86
N SER A 40 7.47 0.40 -15.94
CA SER A 40 6.01 0.41 -15.79
C SER A 40 5.46 1.82 -15.92
N LYS A 41 4.14 1.92 -16.11
CA LYS A 41 3.41 3.20 -16.08
C LYS A 41 2.85 3.50 -14.68
N ALA A 42 3.16 2.67 -13.69
CA ALA A 42 2.68 2.83 -12.33
C ALA A 42 3.07 4.19 -11.75
N ARG A 43 2.17 4.75 -10.95
CA ARG A 43 2.39 6.02 -10.25
C ARG A 43 2.56 5.74 -8.78
N THR A 44 3.80 5.78 -8.29
CA THR A 44 4.09 5.61 -6.86
C THR A 44 3.76 6.86 -6.06
N ARG A 45 3.29 6.66 -4.84
CA ARG A 45 2.86 7.68 -3.89
C ARG A 45 3.21 7.24 -2.47
N SER A 46 3.22 8.20 -1.55
CA SER A 46 3.52 7.96 -0.14
C SER A 46 2.65 8.84 0.73
N ILE A 47 1.82 8.21 1.57
CA ILE A 47 1.02 8.88 2.59
C ILE A 47 1.78 8.83 3.91
N SER A 48 1.86 9.97 4.58
CA SER A 48 2.51 10.11 5.89
C SER A 48 1.95 11.34 6.61
N PRO A 49 2.35 11.59 7.87
CA PRO A 49 1.98 12.81 8.59
C PRO A 49 2.47 14.14 7.94
N GLU A 50 3.34 14.06 6.92
CA GLU A 50 3.77 15.18 6.07
C GLU A 50 2.92 15.35 4.80
N ASN A 51 2.11 14.35 4.46
CA ASN A 51 1.30 14.31 3.24
C ASN A 51 0.14 13.31 3.40
N PHE A 52 -0.93 13.73 4.08
CA PHE A 52 -2.06 12.84 4.39
C PHE A 52 -2.81 12.34 3.15
N THR A 53 -2.76 13.05 2.03
CA THR A 53 -3.40 12.65 0.77
C THR A 53 -2.49 11.83 -0.13
N GLY A 54 -1.18 11.89 0.11
CA GLY A 54 -0.17 11.26 -0.74
C GLY A 54 0.01 11.95 -2.09
N GLU A 55 -0.58 13.13 -2.31
CA GLU A 55 -0.52 13.86 -3.58
C GLU A 55 0.91 14.19 -4.02
N LYS A 56 1.13 14.27 -5.35
CA LYS A 56 2.42 14.61 -5.93
C LYS A 56 2.86 16.01 -5.49
N GLY A 57 4.06 16.11 -4.93
CA GLY A 57 4.66 17.39 -4.53
C GLY A 57 4.11 17.99 -3.23
N LYS A 58 3.34 17.21 -2.45
CA LYS A 58 2.77 17.66 -1.17
C LYS A 58 3.54 17.20 0.07
N GLY A 59 4.60 16.39 -0.09
CA GLY A 59 5.48 16.03 1.02
C GLY A 59 6.31 17.21 1.53
N GLY A 60 6.46 17.32 2.86
CA GLY A 60 7.24 18.38 3.51
C GLY A 60 6.55 19.74 3.53
N MET A 61 5.24 19.80 3.19
CA MET A 61 4.51 21.07 3.10
C MET A 61 3.88 21.48 4.43
N ALA A 62 3.99 20.67 5.48
CA ALA A 62 3.46 20.97 6.80
C ALA A 62 4.13 22.22 7.42
N VAL A 63 3.31 23.04 8.09
CA VAL A 63 3.77 24.19 8.90
C VAL A 63 3.44 24.03 10.38
N GLU A 64 2.59 23.06 10.70
CA GLU A 64 2.24 22.61 12.04
C GLU A 64 2.48 21.10 12.14
N GLY A 65 2.67 20.59 13.35
CA GLY A 65 2.88 19.17 13.59
C GLY A 65 3.76 18.91 14.81
N THR A 66 3.95 17.64 15.13
CA THR A 66 4.67 17.20 16.32
C THR A 66 6.16 17.58 16.33
N GLY A 67 6.73 17.96 15.18
CA GLY A 67 8.12 18.38 15.00
C GLY A 67 8.31 19.89 14.86
N LYS A 68 7.25 20.71 14.87
CA LYS A 68 7.31 22.16 14.59
C LYS A 68 8.39 22.89 15.38
N ASN A 69 8.43 22.68 16.70
CA ASN A 69 9.40 23.38 17.56
C ASN A 69 10.84 22.97 17.27
N ALA A 70 11.08 21.72 16.88
CA ALA A 70 12.40 21.24 16.49
C ALA A 70 12.81 21.76 15.09
N ALA A 71 11.83 21.96 14.21
CA ALA A 71 12.03 22.43 12.83
C ALA A 71 11.90 23.96 12.66
N ARG A 72 11.73 24.72 13.75
CA ARG A 72 11.41 26.16 13.75
C ARG A 72 12.35 27.03 12.89
N ASP A 73 13.62 26.64 12.77
CA ASP A 73 14.66 27.39 12.06
C ASP A 73 14.97 26.81 10.65
N LEU A 74 14.29 25.72 10.25
CA LEU A 74 14.56 25.02 8.99
C LEU A 74 13.67 25.50 7.83
N GLY A 75 12.44 25.94 8.14
CA GLY A 75 11.44 26.38 7.17
C GLY A 75 10.63 25.25 6.52
N GLN A 76 9.68 25.62 5.66
CA GLN A 76 8.85 24.67 4.91
C GLN A 76 9.71 23.84 3.94
N LYS A 77 9.29 22.59 3.67
CA LYS A 77 10.02 21.50 2.97
C LYS A 77 10.88 20.61 3.88
N TRP A 78 11.08 21.00 5.14
CA TRP A 78 11.63 20.12 6.16
C TRP A 78 10.54 19.32 6.88
N LYS A 79 10.94 18.33 7.68
CA LYS A 79 10.02 17.44 8.40
C LYS A 79 9.46 18.10 9.66
N VAL A 80 8.36 18.83 9.50
CA VAL A 80 7.65 19.59 10.55
C VAL A 80 6.62 18.74 11.31
N SER A 81 6.03 17.75 10.65
CA SER A 81 5.04 16.82 11.15
C SER A 81 5.52 15.37 10.93
N PRO A 82 6.40 14.83 11.78
CA PRO A 82 6.91 13.48 11.63
C PRO A 82 5.93 12.39 12.09
N SER A 83 4.92 12.73 12.89
CA SER A 83 3.97 11.81 13.52
C SER A 83 2.60 12.44 13.71
N VAL A 84 1.62 11.59 14.02
CA VAL A 84 0.30 12.00 14.51
C VAL A 84 0.12 11.61 15.96
N LYS A 85 -0.72 12.35 16.68
CA LYS A 85 -1.24 11.97 17.99
C LYS A 85 -2.64 11.39 17.81
N ILE A 86 -2.87 10.19 18.32
CA ILE A 86 -4.17 9.50 18.28
C ILE A 86 -4.67 9.43 19.72
N GLU A 87 -5.76 10.15 19.99
CA GLU A 87 -6.34 10.23 21.32
C GLU A 87 -6.95 8.89 21.74
N ALA A 88 -7.10 8.69 23.05
CA ALA A 88 -7.74 7.51 23.63
C ALA A 88 -9.15 7.31 23.07
N GLY A 89 -9.49 6.07 22.70
CA GLY A 89 -10.80 5.68 22.17
C GLY A 89 -11.13 6.23 20.77
N THR A 90 -10.15 6.79 20.05
CA THR A 90 -10.38 7.36 18.72
C THR A 90 -9.81 6.51 17.60
N THR A 91 -10.41 6.63 16.41
CA THR A 91 -9.92 6.05 15.17
C THR A 91 -9.31 7.12 14.28
N PHE A 92 -8.12 6.86 13.77
CA PHE A 92 -7.42 7.71 12.81
C PHE A 92 -7.30 7.01 11.45
N THR A 93 -7.64 7.71 10.37
CA THR A 93 -7.45 7.20 9.00
C THR A 93 -5.99 7.43 8.58
N LEU A 94 -5.21 6.35 8.50
CA LEU A 94 -3.81 6.38 8.08
C LEU A 94 -3.67 6.64 6.59
N ALA A 95 -4.54 6.03 5.77
CA ALA A 95 -4.54 6.19 4.33
C ALA A 95 -5.96 6.09 3.77
N GLN A 96 -6.26 6.96 2.82
CA GLN A 96 -7.41 6.88 1.93
C GLN A 96 -6.86 6.99 0.51
N ILE A 97 -7.05 5.96 -0.31
CA ILE A 97 -6.49 5.86 -1.65
C ILE A 97 -7.62 5.55 -2.62
N ASP A 98 -7.74 6.36 -3.66
CA ASP A 98 -8.73 6.18 -4.72
C ASP A 98 -8.08 5.75 -6.04
N GLY A 99 -8.76 4.87 -6.77
CA GLY A 99 -8.28 4.25 -8.01
C GLY A 99 -7.70 2.86 -7.81
N PRO A 100 -7.41 2.13 -8.90
CA PRO A 100 -6.77 0.81 -8.82
C PRO A 100 -5.27 0.93 -8.49
N GLY A 101 -4.75 -0.04 -7.73
CA GLY A 101 -3.36 -0.07 -7.35
C GLY A 101 -3.02 -1.13 -6.31
N ALA A 102 -1.89 -0.96 -5.63
CA ALA A 102 -1.55 -1.74 -4.44
C ALA A 102 -0.74 -0.95 -3.43
N ILE A 103 -0.96 -1.27 -2.15
CA ILE A 103 -0.01 -0.93 -1.09
C ILE A 103 1.19 -1.86 -1.24
N GLN A 104 2.39 -1.29 -1.30
CA GLN A 104 3.64 -2.01 -1.53
C GLN A 104 4.54 -2.04 -0.30
N HIS A 105 4.41 -1.03 0.57
CA HIS A 105 5.18 -0.96 1.79
C HIS A 105 4.45 -0.15 2.85
N ILE A 106 4.50 -0.63 4.09
CA ILE A 106 4.05 0.10 5.26
C ILE A 106 5.22 0.15 6.24
N TRP A 107 5.53 1.36 6.72
CA TRP A 107 6.41 1.57 7.85
C TRP A 107 5.65 2.23 9.00
N MET A 108 5.92 1.82 10.23
CA MET A 108 5.41 2.52 11.40
C MET A 108 6.24 2.32 12.67
N THR A 109 6.11 3.27 13.60
CA THR A 109 6.62 3.19 14.96
C THR A 109 5.55 3.69 15.92
N PRO A 110 4.74 2.78 16.51
CA PRO A 110 3.76 3.14 17.53
C PRO A 110 4.44 3.32 18.90
N THR A 111 4.06 4.36 19.64
CA THR A 111 4.49 4.56 21.04
C THR A 111 3.45 4.04 22.03
N GLY A 112 3.85 3.79 23.29
CA GLY A 112 2.91 3.40 24.34
C GLY A 112 2.56 1.92 24.26
N ASN A 113 1.36 1.54 24.74
CA ASN A 113 0.91 0.16 24.71
C ASN A 113 0.17 -0.16 23.41
N TRP A 114 0.92 -0.42 22.34
CA TRP A 114 0.36 -0.69 21.01
C TRP A 114 -0.41 -2.01 20.90
N ARG A 115 -0.49 -2.82 21.96
CA ARG A 115 -1.36 -4.00 21.99
C ARG A 115 -2.84 -3.63 21.86
N PHE A 116 -3.20 -2.41 22.25
CA PHE A 116 -4.56 -1.86 22.14
C PHE A 116 -4.77 -1.00 20.88
N SER A 117 -3.80 -0.97 19.96
CA SER A 117 -3.95 -0.26 18.70
C SER A 117 -4.43 -1.22 17.61
N ILE A 118 -5.67 -1.10 17.15
CA ILE A 118 -6.28 -2.01 16.17
C ILE A 118 -6.12 -1.45 14.76
N LEU A 119 -5.36 -2.15 13.94
CA LEU A 119 -5.11 -1.83 12.54
C LEU A 119 -6.17 -2.50 11.67
N ARG A 120 -6.78 -1.72 10.76
CA ARG A 120 -7.81 -2.20 9.84
C ARG A 120 -7.54 -1.80 8.40
N PHE A 121 -7.91 -2.68 7.49
CA PHE A 121 -7.84 -2.46 6.05
C PHE A 121 -9.19 -2.75 5.42
N TYR A 122 -9.61 -1.88 4.51
CA TYR A 122 -10.85 -1.98 3.75
C TYR A 122 -10.50 -1.82 2.28
N TRP A 123 -10.98 -2.75 1.45
CA TRP A 123 -10.75 -2.74 0.02
C TRP A 123 -12.02 -2.37 -0.71
N ASP A 124 -11.90 -1.62 -1.81
CA ASP A 124 -12.92 -1.40 -2.82
C ASP A 124 -14.29 -0.91 -2.32
N GLY A 125 -14.29 -0.15 -1.23
CA GLY A 125 -15.48 0.42 -0.61
C GLY A 125 -16.23 -0.50 0.34
N GLU A 126 -15.64 -1.64 0.74
CA GLU A 126 -16.23 -2.53 1.73
C GLU A 126 -16.48 -1.83 3.08
N THR A 127 -17.62 -2.14 3.70
CA THR A 127 -18.00 -1.62 5.02
C THR A 127 -17.31 -2.37 6.15
N SER A 128 -17.09 -3.68 5.97
CA SER A 128 -16.39 -4.53 6.93
C SER A 128 -14.91 -4.62 6.56
N PRO A 129 -13.98 -4.56 7.53
CA PRO A 129 -12.56 -4.67 7.23
C PRO A 129 -12.20 -6.10 6.83
N SER A 130 -11.40 -6.25 5.78
CA SER A 130 -10.89 -7.55 5.35
C SER A 130 -9.64 -7.97 6.16
N VAL A 131 -8.98 -7.02 6.83
CA VAL A 131 -7.95 -7.27 7.84
C VAL A 131 -8.29 -6.43 9.06
N GLU A 132 -8.38 -7.05 10.23
CA GLU A 132 -8.61 -6.39 11.52
C GLU A 132 -7.80 -7.12 12.60
N VAL A 133 -6.79 -6.44 13.15
CA VAL A 133 -5.84 -7.08 14.06
C VAL A 133 -5.10 -6.02 14.90
N PRO A 134 -4.68 -6.33 16.13
CA PRO A 134 -3.74 -5.46 16.84
C PRO A 134 -2.48 -5.22 16.02
N VAL A 135 -1.97 -3.99 16.03
CA VAL A 135 -0.85 -3.57 15.17
C VAL A 135 0.40 -4.39 15.44
N GLY A 136 0.68 -4.73 16.70
CA GLY A 136 1.82 -5.59 17.05
C GLY A 136 1.75 -6.96 16.36
N ASP A 137 0.59 -7.60 16.38
CA ASP A 137 0.37 -8.93 15.83
C ASP A 137 0.51 -8.93 14.29
N PHE A 138 0.03 -7.88 13.60
CA PHE A 138 0.23 -7.71 12.15
C PHE A 138 1.72 -7.74 11.75
N PHE A 139 2.57 -7.11 12.56
CA PHE A 139 4.02 -7.07 12.36
C PHE A 139 4.78 -8.18 13.12
N ALA A 140 4.08 -9.22 13.58
CA ALA A 140 4.63 -10.33 14.37
C ALA A 140 5.34 -9.90 15.69
N SER A 141 5.09 -8.69 16.18
CA SER A 141 5.58 -8.11 17.44
C SER A 141 4.53 -8.21 18.56
N VAL A 142 4.04 -9.44 18.81
CA VAL A 142 2.97 -9.75 19.77
C VAL A 142 3.29 -9.32 21.22
N PRO A 143 4.51 -9.49 21.76
CA PRO A 143 4.76 -9.29 23.20
C PRO A 143 4.68 -7.83 23.70
N GLY A 144 4.30 -6.86 22.86
CA GLY A 144 4.19 -5.44 23.25
C GLY A 144 5.54 -4.80 23.58
N ARG A 145 6.64 -5.42 23.16
CA ARG A 145 8.01 -4.95 23.33
C ARG A 145 8.82 -5.25 22.08
N TYR A 146 9.91 -4.51 21.90
CA TYR A 146 10.83 -4.76 20.80
C TYR A 146 11.38 -6.20 20.85
N ALA A 147 11.28 -6.88 19.72
CA ALA A 147 12.00 -8.10 19.38
C ALA A 147 12.33 -8.01 17.89
N GLN A 148 13.59 -8.26 17.53
CA GLN A 148 14.00 -8.17 16.14
C GLN A 148 13.30 -9.25 15.30
N ILE A 149 12.77 -8.85 14.15
CA ILE A 149 12.19 -9.77 13.15
C ILE A 149 12.87 -9.46 11.82
N SER A 150 13.39 -10.51 11.19
CA SER A 150 14.03 -10.42 9.87
C SER A 150 13.41 -11.47 8.96
N SER A 151 12.49 -11.04 8.11
CA SER A 151 11.85 -11.88 7.10
C SER A 151 11.60 -11.07 5.82
N LEU A 152 11.24 -11.75 4.72
CA LEU A 152 10.90 -11.09 3.47
C LEU A 152 9.68 -10.15 3.60
N PRO A 153 8.51 -10.61 4.10
CA PRO A 153 7.31 -9.78 4.11
C PRO A 153 7.23 -8.84 5.31
N VAL A 154 7.85 -9.16 6.45
CA VAL A 154 7.74 -8.37 7.69
C VAL A 154 9.11 -8.25 8.35
N ALA A 155 9.47 -7.04 8.76
CA ALA A 155 10.69 -6.79 9.53
C ALA A 155 10.42 -5.83 10.69
N VAL A 156 11.02 -6.12 11.84
CA VAL A 156 11.00 -5.26 13.03
C VAL A 156 12.44 -4.91 13.34
N ASN A 157 12.81 -3.66 13.02
CA ASN A 157 14.15 -3.14 13.18
C ASN A 157 14.31 -2.39 14.51
N PRO A 158 15.54 -2.15 14.99
CA PRO A 158 15.80 -1.42 16.23
C PRO A 158 15.00 -0.12 16.34
N GLY A 159 14.50 0.17 17.55
CA GLY A 159 13.65 1.34 17.81
C GLY A 159 12.17 1.14 17.45
N SER A 160 11.68 -0.10 17.41
CA SER A 160 10.30 -0.44 17.05
C SER A 160 9.90 0.06 15.66
N ALA A 161 10.82 -0.08 14.69
CA ALA A 161 10.57 0.26 13.30
C ALA A 161 9.93 -0.94 12.58
N PHE A 162 8.60 -0.97 12.58
CA PHE A 162 7.78 -2.00 11.95
C PHE A 162 7.71 -1.78 10.44
N ASN A 163 7.98 -2.83 9.66
CA ASN A 163 7.97 -2.82 8.21
C ASN A 163 7.16 -3.99 7.68
N CYS A 164 6.33 -3.74 6.66
CA CYS A 164 5.55 -4.72 5.94
C CYS A 164 5.71 -4.50 4.44
N TYR A 165 5.98 -5.57 3.70
CA TYR A 165 6.24 -5.62 2.26
C TYR A 165 5.27 -6.57 1.54
N TRP A 166 4.18 -6.99 2.21
CA TRP A 166 3.09 -7.65 1.51
C TRP A 166 2.50 -6.70 0.46
N VAL A 167 2.40 -7.16 -0.78
CA VAL A 167 1.72 -6.44 -1.84
C VAL A 167 0.21 -6.64 -1.64
N MET A 168 -0.53 -5.55 -1.42
CA MET A 168 -1.97 -5.58 -1.13
C MET A 168 -2.72 -4.86 -2.25
N PRO A 169 -3.16 -5.59 -3.30
CA PRO A 169 -3.87 -5.00 -4.43
C PRO A 169 -5.32 -4.62 -4.10
N PHE A 170 -5.83 -3.61 -4.80
CA PHE A 170 -7.22 -3.13 -4.73
C PHE A 170 -7.64 -2.52 -6.08
N ARG A 171 -8.90 -2.68 -6.47
CA ARG A 171 -9.37 -2.32 -7.83
C ARG A 171 -10.05 -0.97 -7.93
N LYS A 172 -10.55 -0.43 -6.81
CA LYS A 172 -11.31 0.83 -6.74
C LYS A 172 -10.75 1.76 -5.69
N SER A 173 -10.45 1.25 -4.49
CA SER A 173 -9.94 2.07 -3.39
C SER A 173 -9.35 1.22 -2.25
N ALA A 174 -8.54 1.86 -1.41
CA ALA A 174 -8.06 1.29 -0.16
C ALA A 174 -8.22 2.30 0.98
N ARG A 175 -8.68 1.84 2.13
CA ARG A 175 -8.71 2.62 3.37
C ARG A 175 -8.00 1.85 4.47
N VAL A 176 -7.10 2.53 5.16
CA VAL A 176 -6.35 1.98 6.30
C VAL A 176 -6.62 2.85 7.52
N THR A 177 -7.02 2.25 8.63
CA THR A 177 -7.31 2.97 9.87
C THR A 177 -6.59 2.33 11.06
N LEU A 178 -6.24 3.14 12.05
CA LEU A 178 -5.76 2.68 13.34
C LEU A 178 -6.65 3.23 14.45
N GLU A 179 -7.23 2.34 15.25
CA GLU A 179 -8.00 2.71 16.43
C GLU A 179 -7.16 2.52 17.69
N ASN A 180 -7.16 3.52 18.57
CA ASN A 180 -6.52 3.43 19.87
C ASN A 180 -7.56 3.04 20.93
N PHE A 181 -7.61 1.77 21.33
CA PHE A 181 -8.48 1.29 22.43
C PHE A 181 -7.89 1.53 23.82
N ASP A 182 -6.67 2.05 23.94
CA ASP A 182 -6.08 2.36 25.24
C ASP A 182 -6.75 3.59 25.87
N GLN A 183 -6.57 3.75 27.19
CA GLN A 183 -7.03 4.92 27.94
C GLN A 183 -6.08 6.11 27.83
N SER A 184 -4.91 5.92 27.23
CA SER A 184 -3.89 6.95 27.01
C SER A 184 -3.76 7.29 25.52
N PRO A 185 -3.44 8.55 25.17
CA PRO A 185 -3.11 8.88 23.80
C PRO A 185 -1.81 8.22 23.35
N MET A 186 -1.70 7.96 22.05
CA MET A 186 -0.47 7.45 21.45
C MET A 186 0.08 8.41 20.39
N THR A 187 1.40 8.39 20.20
CA THR A 187 2.04 8.97 19.02
C THR A 187 2.35 7.86 18.02
N LEU A 188 2.02 8.10 16.75
CA LEU A 188 2.31 7.19 15.66
C LEU A 188 3.12 7.89 14.59
N TYR A 189 4.31 7.36 14.34
CA TYR A 189 5.06 7.64 13.11
C TYR A 189 4.67 6.58 12.09
N TYR A 190 4.35 6.99 10.85
CA TYR A 190 4.00 6.02 9.83
C TYR A 190 4.25 6.53 8.41
N GLN A 191 4.29 5.58 7.48
CA GLN A 191 4.27 5.81 6.05
C GLN A 191 3.54 4.64 5.36
N VAL A 192 2.65 4.95 4.42
CA VAL A 192 2.02 3.97 3.52
C VAL A 192 2.46 4.31 2.09
N THR A 193 3.29 3.44 1.51
CA THR A 193 3.77 3.55 0.14
C THR A 193 2.92 2.67 -0.77
N TYR A 194 2.42 3.24 -1.85
CA TYR A 194 1.54 2.54 -2.78
C TYR A 194 1.83 2.93 -4.23
N ALA A 195 1.36 2.11 -5.17
CA ALA A 195 1.42 2.37 -6.59
C ALA A 195 0.01 2.34 -7.18
N LEU A 196 -0.34 3.37 -7.97
CA LEU A 196 -1.56 3.38 -8.79
C LEU A 196 -1.24 2.85 -10.19
N ALA A 197 -1.95 1.80 -10.59
CA ALA A 197 -1.82 1.11 -11.86
C ALA A 197 -3.02 0.18 -12.08
N ASP A 198 -3.20 -0.33 -13.29
CA ASP A 198 -4.17 -1.39 -13.54
C ASP A 198 -3.76 -2.66 -12.77
N VAL A 199 -4.71 -3.26 -12.06
CA VAL A 199 -4.47 -4.48 -11.28
C VAL A 199 -4.83 -5.70 -12.12
N PRO A 200 -3.92 -6.70 -12.27
CA PRO A 200 -4.20 -7.93 -13.02
C PRO A 200 -5.50 -8.63 -12.59
N ALA A 201 -6.18 -9.31 -13.50
CA ALA A 201 -7.48 -9.95 -13.23
C ALA A 201 -7.40 -11.15 -12.28
N ASP A 202 -6.22 -11.75 -12.15
CA ASP A 202 -5.86 -12.90 -11.32
C ASP A 202 -5.22 -12.51 -9.98
N ALA A 203 -5.17 -11.21 -9.68
CA ALA A 203 -4.79 -10.67 -8.37
C ALA A 203 -5.97 -10.63 -7.39
#